data_AF-A0A935M1K7-F1
#
_entry.id   AF-A0A935M1K7-F1
#
_cell.length_a   1.000
_cell.length_b   1.000
_cell.length_c   1.000
_cell.angle_alpha   90.00
_cell.angle_beta   90.00
_cell.angle_gamma   90.00
#
_symmetry.space_group_name_H-M   'P 1'
#
loop_
_entity.id
_entity.type
_entity.pdbx_description
1 polymer ?
#
loop_
_entity_poly.entity_id
_entity_poly.type
_entity_poly.pdbx_seq_one_letter_code
_entity_poly.pdbx_strand_id
1 'polypeptide(L)'
;MLSIFKKIKFRNHYTVLASILCLIYLSLSFTTTKKNTTYTDHYNDLLENFYVSMNDLKNEITAGNISNQSVILEIKRRINICRHVLKALDFWWRYYEPIAYKKINGPLLVEWENEVFEKHEKPYKREGFGLSLALMYLEEKNITKDSLLHLIEPAIKTIDVFSSDSIIQQLETPSSFFFCNRLFLLNLAAIYTTGIECPEDEWILAELSIMLRSVESIYKNYQLQFTGILLTKEYLDLFHEMSLFVQNKVRQNYKYVSPLSGMIQSNDTTSLFDHFTWIQKYVNPLYKMNQTLIFNNHLVSLSYIDYSMNSKNPSIFDKSLYHAQNTQGIFIRVKDSTAIHEMIKLGKLLFYDPILSENNKRSCVSCHKPTQYFTDTSVSTSLEYDGITRLTRNTPTLINSEFNHLILLDGKHITLQDQLQDVITNPKELGMKRDEIVAKVMSCPDYKKAFKSFLKYTPTEQKITPEHIVSVISMYVSTLSQYEAPFDQMMNGTQPVNDEVQAGFNLFMGKAKCGTCHFVPSSMV
;
A
#
# COMPACT_ATOMS: atom_id res chain seq x y z
N MET A 1 -72.84 57.89 3.94
CA MET A 1 -71.39 57.92 3.65
C MET A 1 -70.99 56.52 3.15
N LEU A 2 -71.18 56.08 1.90
CA LEU A 2 -70.77 56.67 0.62
C LEU A 2 -69.42 57.38 0.73
N SER A 3 -68.38 56.72 0.18
CA SER A 3 -67.05 57.28 -0.18
C SER A 3 -65.79 56.71 0.50
N ILE A 4 -65.66 55.40 0.77
CA ILE A 4 -64.31 54.77 0.89
C ILE A 4 -64.29 53.35 0.26
N PHE A 5 -64.84 53.20 -0.94
CA PHE A 5 -64.80 51.93 -1.72
C PHE A 5 -64.23 52.15 -3.14
N LYS A 6 -63.20 52.99 -3.28
CA LYS A 6 -62.49 53.16 -4.56
C LYS A 6 -61.00 53.41 -4.33
N LYS A 7 -60.25 52.30 -4.20
CA LYS A 7 -58.82 52.10 -4.56
C LYS A 7 -58.18 51.04 -3.66
N ILE A 8 -58.52 49.76 -3.87
CA ILE A 8 -57.57 48.69 -3.56
C ILE A 8 -57.38 47.92 -4.86
N LYS A 9 -56.37 48.37 -5.62
CA LYS A 9 -55.89 47.77 -6.84
C LYS A 9 -55.49 46.31 -6.57
N PHE A 10 -55.87 45.43 -7.51
CA PHE A 10 -55.40 44.07 -7.76
C PHE A 10 -53.87 43.90 -7.65
N ARG A 11 -53.28 43.98 -6.45
CA ARG A 11 -51.83 43.86 -6.24
C ARG A 11 -51.43 42.85 -5.16
N ASN A 12 -52.40 42.22 -4.48
CA ASN A 12 -52.13 41.32 -3.36
C ASN A 12 -52.38 39.83 -3.62
N HIS A 13 -53.00 39.42 -4.74
CA HIS A 13 -53.22 37.99 -4.98
C HIS A 13 -51.93 37.24 -5.34
N TYR A 14 -51.05 37.86 -6.13
CA TYR A 14 -49.77 37.25 -6.49
C TYR A 14 -48.77 37.19 -5.32
N THR A 15 -48.79 38.17 -4.42
CA THR A 15 -47.94 38.15 -3.23
C THR A 15 -48.40 37.10 -2.23
N VAL A 16 -49.71 37.00 -1.99
CA VAL A 16 -50.27 35.95 -1.11
C VAL A 16 -50.05 34.55 -1.72
N LEU A 17 -50.23 34.38 -3.03
CA LEU A 17 -49.97 33.10 -3.70
C LEU A 17 -48.48 32.74 -3.66
N ALA A 18 -47.59 33.71 -3.86
CA ALA A 18 -46.14 33.51 -3.76
C ALA A 18 -45.71 33.17 -2.32
N SER A 19 -46.29 33.83 -1.31
CA SER A 19 -46.03 33.49 0.09
C SER A 19 -46.51 32.09 0.46
N ILE A 20 -47.69 31.67 -0.04
CA ILE A 20 -48.22 30.33 0.17
C ILE A 20 -47.34 29.30 -0.55
N LEU A 21 -46.93 29.55 -1.79
CA LEU A 21 -46.00 28.68 -2.51
C LEU A 21 -44.62 28.60 -1.83
N CYS A 22 -44.11 29.71 -1.27
CA CYS A 22 -42.87 29.73 -0.51
C CYS A 22 -42.98 28.94 0.80
N LEU A 23 -44.12 29.03 1.50
CA LEU A 23 -44.41 28.25 2.71
C LEU A 23 -44.62 26.76 2.39
N ILE A 24 -45.23 26.43 1.26
CA ILE A 24 -45.35 25.05 0.76
C ILE A 24 -43.96 24.52 0.37
N TYR A 25 -43.13 25.32 -0.30
CA TYR A 25 -41.77 24.94 -0.66
C TYR A 25 -40.88 24.77 0.58
N LEU A 26 -40.99 25.66 1.57
CA LEU A 26 -40.31 25.54 2.86
C LEU A 26 -40.78 24.31 3.63
N SER A 27 -42.09 24.05 3.71
CA SER A 27 -42.62 22.87 4.40
C SER A 27 -42.32 21.54 3.70
N LEU A 28 -42.25 21.52 2.36
CA LEU A 28 -41.78 20.37 1.58
C LEU A 28 -40.25 20.22 1.62
N SER A 29 -39.48 21.29 1.88
CA SER A 29 -38.03 21.24 2.06
C SER A 29 -37.61 20.68 3.42
N PHE A 30 -38.55 20.57 4.38
CA PHE A 30 -38.32 19.99 5.71
C PHE A 30 -38.96 18.60 5.88
N THR A 31 -39.04 17.79 4.83
CA THR A 31 -39.13 16.35 5.03
C THR A 31 -37.74 15.84 5.44
N THR A 32 -37.42 15.96 6.73
CA THR A 32 -36.27 15.30 7.33
C THR A 32 -36.57 13.80 7.41
N THR A 33 -36.42 13.09 6.29
CA THR A 33 -36.19 11.65 6.37
C THR A 33 -34.96 11.47 7.25
N LYS A 34 -35.16 10.96 8.46
CA LYS A 34 -34.07 10.68 9.41
C LYS A 34 -33.06 9.80 8.67
N LYS A 35 -31.91 10.38 8.31
CA LYS A 35 -30.84 9.67 7.62
C LYS A 35 -30.43 8.50 8.52
N ASN A 36 -30.39 7.29 7.97
CA ASN A 36 -29.86 6.15 8.71
C ASN A 36 -28.36 6.38 8.91
N THR A 37 -27.89 6.38 10.15
CA THR A 37 -26.51 6.65 10.55
C THR A 37 -25.82 5.43 11.15
N THR A 38 -26.41 4.24 11.07
CA THR A 38 -25.90 3.01 11.72
C THR A 38 -24.41 2.70 11.45
N TYR A 39 -23.90 2.94 10.25
CA TYR A 39 -22.49 2.74 9.92
C TYR A 39 -21.59 3.83 10.53
N THR A 40 -22.03 5.08 10.45
CA THR A 40 -21.31 6.21 11.04
C THR A 40 -21.32 6.15 12.58
N ASP A 41 -22.44 5.79 13.18
CA ASP A 41 -22.60 5.61 14.63
C ASP A 41 -21.69 4.47 15.12
N HIS A 42 -21.64 3.35 14.39
CA HIS A 42 -20.74 2.25 14.72
C HIS A 42 -19.25 2.66 14.70
N TYR A 43 -18.85 3.47 13.73
CA TYR A 43 -17.49 4.04 13.69
C TYR A 43 -17.23 4.92 14.92
N ASN A 44 -18.16 5.82 15.26
CA ASN A 44 -18.02 6.72 16.40
C ASN A 44 -17.95 5.97 17.74
N ASP A 45 -18.75 4.92 17.91
CA ASP A 45 -18.71 4.06 19.09
C ASP A 45 -17.32 3.40 19.24
N LEU A 46 -16.74 2.89 18.15
CA LEU A 46 -15.40 2.28 18.18
C LEU A 46 -14.30 3.31 18.47
N LEU A 47 -14.42 4.51 17.89
CA LEU A 47 -13.52 5.64 18.12
C LEU A 47 -13.54 6.08 19.59
N GLU A 48 -14.73 6.25 20.18
CA GLU A 48 -14.89 6.61 21.60
C GLU A 48 -14.32 5.52 22.52
N ASN A 49 -14.63 4.25 22.25
CA ASN A 49 -14.09 3.12 23.00
C ASN A 49 -12.55 3.08 22.96
N PHE A 50 -11.93 3.40 21.82
CA PHE A 50 -10.48 3.49 21.71
C PHE A 50 -9.91 4.65 22.52
N TYR A 51 -10.55 5.83 22.44
CA TYR A 51 -10.15 7.00 23.21
C TYR A 51 -10.21 6.74 24.72
N VAL A 52 -11.28 6.11 25.21
CA VAL A 52 -11.42 5.72 26.62
C VAL A 52 -10.33 4.72 27.00
N SER A 53 -10.10 3.68 26.21
CA SER A 53 -9.08 2.66 26.47
C SER A 53 -7.66 3.25 26.57
N MET A 54 -7.34 4.20 25.69
CA MET A 54 -6.04 4.89 25.71
C MET A 54 -5.87 5.81 26.92
N ASN A 55 -6.94 6.48 27.36
CA ASN A 55 -6.90 7.28 28.60
C ASN A 55 -6.79 6.40 29.85
N ASP A 56 -7.45 5.24 29.87
CA ASP A 56 -7.27 4.24 30.94
C ASP A 56 -5.81 3.77 31.01
N LEU A 57 -5.19 3.48 29.86
CA LEU A 57 -3.77 3.13 29.80
C LEU A 57 -2.89 4.28 30.33
N LYS A 58 -3.15 5.53 29.92
CA LYS A 58 -2.43 6.71 30.43
C LYS A 58 -2.58 6.83 31.94
N ASN A 59 -3.77 6.62 32.49
CA ASN A 59 -4.04 6.69 33.92
C ASN A 59 -3.29 5.59 34.67
N GLU A 60 -3.25 4.37 34.13
CA GLU A 60 -2.48 3.25 34.70
C GLU A 60 -0.98 3.56 34.76
N ILE A 61 -0.40 4.09 33.66
CA ILE A 61 1.00 4.55 33.64
C ILE A 61 1.21 5.70 34.62
N THR A 62 0.22 6.58 34.77
CA THR A 62 0.29 7.76 35.66
C THR A 62 0.25 7.38 37.14
N ALA A 63 -0.60 6.43 37.52
CA ALA A 63 -0.76 5.99 38.91
C ALA A 63 0.27 4.91 39.30
N GLY A 64 0.73 4.12 38.33
CA GLY A 64 1.54 2.94 38.55
C GLY A 64 2.98 3.22 39.01
N ASN A 65 3.46 2.40 39.94
CA ASN A 65 4.88 2.32 40.27
C ASN A 65 5.59 1.32 39.34
N ILE A 66 6.33 1.83 38.37
CA ILE A 66 6.93 1.07 37.27
C ILE A 66 8.14 0.22 37.72
N SER A 67 8.57 0.37 38.97
CA SER A 67 9.52 -0.56 39.58
C SER A 67 8.87 -1.90 40.00
N ASN A 68 7.54 -1.98 39.99
CA ASN A 68 6.79 -3.18 40.35
C ASN A 68 6.41 -4.00 39.11
N GLN A 69 6.86 -5.26 39.06
CA GLN A 69 6.59 -6.17 37.96
C GLN A 69 5.09 -6.42 37.71
N SER A 70 4.25 -6.42 38.74
CA SER A 70 2.79 -6.57 38.59
C SER A 70 2.15 -5.37 37.88
N VAL A 71 2.66 -4.15 38.12
CA VAL A 71 2.22 -2.93 37.43
C VAL A 71 2.66 -2.97 35.97
N ILE A 72 3.90 -3.38 35.69
CA ILE A 72 4.39 -3.56 34.32
C ILE A 72 3.47 -4.55 33.56
N LEU A 73 3.11 -5.67 34.19
CA LEU A 73 2.23 -6.67 33.59
C LEU A 73 0.83 -6.10 33.30
N GLU A 74 0.28 -5.28 34.21
CA GLU A 74 -0.99 -4.59 34.00
C GLU A 74 -0.91 -3.57 32.86
N ILE A 75 0.18 -2.79 32.75
CA ILE A 75 0.40 -1.88 31.63
C ILE A 75 0.48 -2.66 30.31
N LYS A 76 1.23 -3.77 30.25
CA LYS A 76 1.27 -4.65 29.06
C LYS A 76 -0.15 -5.14 28.69
N ARG A 77 -0.94 -5.55 29.69
CA ARG A 77 -2.34 -5.98 29.49
C ARG A 77 -3.21 -4.86 28.94
N ARG A 78 -3.08 -3.62 29.46
CA ARG A 78 -3.81 -2.43 28.98
C ARG A 78 -3.40 -2.03 27.56
N ILE A 79 -2.12 -2.11 27.23
CA ILE A 79 -1.64 -1.92 25.85
C ILE A 79 -2.33 -2.93 24.93
N ASN A 80 -2.37 -4.21 25.30
CA ASN A 80 -3.02 -5.24 24.49
C ASN A 80 -4.52 -4.96 24.29
N ILE A 81 -5.23 -4.52 25.33
CA ILE A 81 -6.64 -4.07 25.20
C ILE A 81 -6.77 -2.93 24.20
N CYS A 82 -5.92 -1.90 24.29
CA CYS A 82 -5.93 -0.80 23.33
C CYS A 82 -5.68 -1.28 21.90
N ARG A 83 -4.75 -2.21 21.71
CA ARG A 83 -4.46 -2.82 20.41
C ARG A 83 -5.67 -3.57 19.84
N HIS A 84 -6.36 -4.36 20.65
CA HIS A 84 -7.58 -5.05 20.22
C HIS A 84 -8.65 -4.08 19.70
N VAL A 85 -8.87 -2.97 20.41
CA VAL A 85 -9.82 -1.94 19.96
C VAL A 85 -9.32 -1.23 18.70
N LEU A 86 -8.02 -0.94 18.62
CA LEU A 86 -7.41 -0.36 17.41
C LEU A 86 -7.60 -1.25 16.18
N LYS A 87 -7.47 -2.58 16.32
CA LYS A 87 -7.70 -3.52 15.20
C LYS A 87 -9.11 -3.47 14.63
N ALA A 88 -10.10 -3.01 15.40
CA ALA A 88 -11.44 -2.76 14.89
C ALA A 88 -11.52 -1.49 14.01
N LEU A 89 -10.62 -0.53 14.23
CA LEU A 89 -10.55 0.76 13.51
C LEU A 89 -9.63 0.74 12.29
N ASP A 90 -8.73 -0.26 12.20
CA ASP A 90 -7.77 -0.46 11.11
C ASP A 90 -8.40 -0.39 9.71
N PHE A 91 -9.63 -0.88 9.56
CA PHE A 91 -10.41 -0.84 8.32
C PHE A 91 -10.51 0.58 7.74
N TRP A 92 -10.70 1.58 8.59
CA TRP A 92 -10.85 2.97 8.18
C TRP A 92 -9.55 3.76 8.29
N TRP A 93 -8.87 3.66 9.43
CA TRP A 93 -7.84 4.62 9.79
C TRP A 93 -6.62 4.58 8.87
N ARG A 94 -6.26 3.38 8.40
CA ARG A 94 -5.17 3.21 7.43
C ARG A 94 -5.45 3.85 6.10
N TYR A 95 -6.72 3.88 5.71
CA TYR A 95 -7.15 4.45 4.46
C TYR A 95 -7.31 5.97 4.54
N TYR A 96 -7.88 6.48 5.64
CA TYR A 96 -8.11 7.91 5.77
C TYR A 96 -6.81 8.67 6.05
N GLU A 97 -6.03 8.24 7.04
CA GLU A 97 -4.88 9.00 7.53
C GLU A 97 -3.71 8.06 7.91
N PRO A 98 -3.02 7.47 6.92
CA PRO A 98 -1.95 6.51 7.16
C PRO A 98 -0.76 7.09 7.94
N ILE A 99 -0.48 8.38 7.78
CA ILE A 99 0.60 9.07 8.51
C ILE A 99 0.23 9.24 9.99
N ALA A 100 -1.02 9.62 10.28
CA ALA A 100 -1.52 9.71 11.64
C ALA A 100 -1.58 8.31 12.30
N TYR A 101 -2.07 7.31 11.56
CA TYR A 101 -2.13 5.92 12.02
C TYR A 101 -0.75 5.41 12.50
N LYS A 102 0.33 5.68 11.76
CA LYS A 102 1.71 5.30 12.13
C LYS A 102 2.17 5.89 13.47
N LYS A 103 1.60 7.01 13.92
CA LYS A 103 1.92 7.61 15.24
C LYS A 103 1.19 6.92 16.40
N ILE A 104 0.18 6.12 16.12
CA ILE A 104 -0.59 5.35 17.11
C ILE A 104 -0.10 3.90 17.15
N ASN A 105 0.18 3.33 15.97
CA ASN A 105 0.64 1.96 15.81
C ASN A 105 1.55 1.84 14.59
N GLY A 106 2.78 2.34 14.73
CA GLY A 106 3.82 2.19 13.72
C GLY A 106 4.33 0.74 13.61
N PRO A 107 4.85 0.35 12.44
CA PRO A 107 5.46 -0.96 12.25
C PRO A 107 6.65 -1.15 13.19
N LEU A 108 6.93 -2.41 13.53
CA LEU A 108 8.19 -2.77 14.17
C LEU A 108 9.32 -2.34 13.22
N LEU A 109 10.14 -1.37 13.62
CA LEU A 109 11.35 -1.07 12.86
C LEU A 109 12.27 -2.29 12.99
N VAL A 110 12.59 -2.91 11.87
CA VAL A 110 13.50 -4.06 11.82
C VAL A 110 14.85 -3.62 12.35
N GLU A 111 15.28 -4.21 13.48
CA GLU A 111 16.69 -4.19 13.86
C GLU A 111 17.43 -5.16 12.94
N TRP A 112 18.37 -4.64 12.17
CA TRP A 112 19.36 -5.46 11.49
C TRP A 112 20.49 -5.73 12.48
N GLU A 113 20.51 -6.91 13.08
CA GLU A 113 21.71 -7.45 13.72
C GLU A 113 22.70 -7.82 12.61
N ASN A 114 23.49 -6.84 12.16
CA ASN A 114 24.65 -7.15 11.35
C ASN A 114 25.70 -7.75 12.29
N GLU A 115 25.88 -9.08 12.30
CA GLU A 115 26.95 -9.79 13.04
C GLU A 115 28.37 -9.19 12.81
N VAL A 116 28.54 -8.33 11.80
CA VAL A 116 29.80 -7.72 11.39
C VAL A 116 29.93 -6.22 11.75
N PHE A 117 28.84 -5.49 12.05
CA PHE A 117 28.88 -4.02 12.21
C PHE A 117 28.48 -3.47 13.59
N GLU A 118 28.20 -4.33 14.57
CA GLU A 118 27.77 -3.92 15.92
C GLU A 118 28.75 -3.01 16.69
N LYS A 119 29.99 -2.82 16.23
CA LYS A 119 30.95 -2.10 17.06
C LYS A 119 30.80 -0.58 17.04
N HIS A 120 30.35 0.06 15.95
CA HIS A 120 30.55 1.51 15.79
C HIS A 120 29.35 2.34 15.28
N GLU A 121 28.21 1.75 14.91
CA GLU A 121 27.01 2.53 14.60
C GLU A 121 26.10 2.61 15.83
N LYS A 122 25.63 3.83 16.14
CA LYS A 122 24.55 3.97 17.12
C LYS A 122 23.34 3.24 16.54
N PRO A 123 22.64 2.38 17.30
CA PRO A 123 21.39 1.78 16.82
C PRO A 123 20.49 2.91 16.34
N TYR A 124 19.86 2.74 15.17
CA TYR A 124 18.88 3.70 14.67
C TYR A 124 17.90 3.99 15.79
N LYS A 125 17.81 5.26 16.19
CA LYS A 125 16.86 5.66 17.22
C LYS A 125 15.48 5.36 16.66
N ARG A 126 14.69 4.55 17.36
CA ARG A 126 13.29 4.30 17.00
C ARG A 126 12.54 5.62 17.11
N GLU A 127 12.39 6.34 16.00
CA GLU A 127 11.63 7.59 15.96
C GLU A 127 10.16 7.25 15.72
N GLY A 128 9.32 7.45 16.75
CA GLY A 128 7.89 7.18 16.68
C GLY A 128 7.21 7.28 18.03
N PHE A 129 5.89 7.11 18.04
CA PHE A 129 5.03 7.09 19.21
C PHE A 129 4.03 5.93 19.07
N GLY A 130 3.36 5.54 20.16
CA GLY A 130 2.25 4.59 20.10
C GLY A 130 2.46 3.24 20.79
N LEU A 131 1.50 2.34 20.58
CA LEU A 131 1.31 1.12 21.38
C LEU A 131 2.44 0.10 21.22
N SER A 132 2.91 -0.15 19.99
CA SER A 132 4.00 -1.11 19.72
C SER A 132 5.30 -0.67 20.39
N LEU A 133 5.67 0.61 20.23
CA LEU A 133 6.89 1.16 20.85
C LEU A 133 6.79 1.20 22.37
N ALA A 134 5.62 1.53 22.93
CA ALA A 134 5.41 1.47 24.36
C ALA A 134 5.57 0.04 24.90
N LEU A 135 5.09 -0.97 24.18
CA LEU A 135 5.24 -2.37 24.59
C LEU A 135 6.71 -2.81 24.57
N MET A 136 7.44 -2.50 23.49
CA MET A 136 8.87 -2.80 23.38
C MET A 136 9.69 -2.07 24.44
N TYR A 137 9.35 -0.81 24.73
CA TYR A 137 10.04 -0.03 25.75
C TYR A 137 9.92 -0.66 27.14
N LEU A 138 8.81 -1.34 27.44
CA LEU A 138 8.64 -2.07 28.71
C LEU A 138 9.60 -3.26 28.89
N GLU A 139 10.35 -3.63 27.86
CA GLU A 139 11.34 -4.72 27.89
C GLU A 139 12.77 -4.20 28.09
N GLU A 140 12.97 -2.88 28.03
CA GLU A 140 14.26 -2.26 28.26
C GLU A 140 14.68 -2.30 29.74
N LYS A 141 15.98 -2.18 30.00
CA LYS A 141 16.53 -2.23 31.37
C LYS A 141 16.17 -1.02 32.22
N ASN A 142 16.06 0.16 31.59
CA ASN A 142 15.94 1.45 32.28
C ASN A 142 14.63 2.16 31.87
N ILE A 143 13.50 1.54 32.23
CA ILE A 143 12.18 2.11 31.95
C ILE A 143 11.87 3.29 32.89
N THR A 144 11.31 4.35 32.32
CA THR A 144 10.80 5.48 33.10
C THR A 144 9.38 5.81 32.68
N LYS A 145 8.67 6.42 33.63
CA LYS A 145 7.29 6.88 33.45
C LYS A 145 7.18 7.93 32.36
N ASP A 146 8.08 8.90 32.41
CA ASP A 146 8.07 10.04 31.50
C ASP A 146 8.31 9.58 30.05
N SER A 147 9.19 8.60 29.84
CA SER A 147 9.40 7.99 28.52
C SER A 147 8.18 7.23 28.02
N LEU A 148 7.50 6.44 28.87
CA LEU A 148 6.26 5.77 28.49
C LEU A 148 5.15 6.78 28.12
N LEU A 149 4.97 7.82 28.93
CA LEU A 149 4.00 8.88 28.65
C LEU A 149 4.35 9.63 27.37
N HIS A 150 5.64 9.86 27.10
CA HIS A 150 6.10 10.46 25.84
C HIS A 150 5.71 9.63 24.60
N LEU A 151 5.55 8.30 24.74
CA LEU A 151 5.06 7.43 23.67
C LEU A 151 3.53 7.41 23.55
N ILE A 152 2.80 7.51 24.66
CA ILE A 152 1.34 7.35 24.70
C ILE A 152 0.57 8.67 24.50
N GLU A 153 1.02 9.78 25.08
CA GLU A 153 0.29 11.06 24.99
C GLU A 153 0.18 11.61 23.57
N PRO A 154 1.24 11.58 22.73
CA PRO A 154 1.10 11.98 21.33
C PRO A 154 0.16 11.07 20.54
N ALA A 155 0.11 9.77 20.86
CA ALA A 155 -0.81 8.83 20.24
C ALA A 155 -2.27 9.16 20.59
N ILE A 156 -2.56 9.50 21.86
CA ILE A 156 -3.89 9.96 22.29
C ILE A 156 -4.30 11.22 21.53
N LYS A 157 -3.41 12.22 21.46
CA LYS A 157 -3.70 13.47 20.73
C LYS A 157 -3.94 13.23 19.24
N THR A 158 -3.32 12.20 18.65
CA THR A 158 -3.51 11.87 17.24
C THR A 158 -4.92 11.33 16.95
N ILE A 159 -5.65 10.85 17.96
CA ILE A 159 -7.04 10.37 17.82
C ILE A 159 -7.96 11.49 17.30
N ASP A 160 -7.69 12.75 17.66
CA ASP A 160 -8.47 13.93 17.22
C ASP A 160 -8.49 14.10 15.69
N VAL A 161 -7.49 13.57 14.98
CA VAL A 161 -7.50 13.57 13.51
C VAL A 161 -8.68 12.74 12.99
N PHE A 162 -8.96 11.60 13.64
CA PHE A 162 -9.97 10.62 13.24
C PHE A 162 -11.40 11.00 13.65
N SER A 163 -11.57 12.01 14.51
CA SER A 163 -12.87 12.62 14.83
C SER A 163 -13.21 13.84 13.96
N SER A 164 -12.33 14.22 13.03
CA SER A 164 -12.52 15.40 12.17
C SER A 164 -13.72 15.26 11.22
N ASP A 165 -14.43 16.37 11.00
CA ASP A 165 -15.56 16.43 10.07
C ASP A 165 -15.21 15.91 8.66
N SER A 166 -13.97 16.12 8.20
CA SER A 166 -13.49 15.64 6.90
C SER A 166 -13.45 14.12 6.80
N ILE A 167 -13.25 13.40 7.91
CA ILE A 167 -13.30 11.93 7.94
C ILE A 167 -14.75 11.47 8.13
N ILE A 168 -15.49 12.11 9.03
CA ILE A 168 -16.90 11.72 9.29
C ILE A 168 -17.76 11.87 8.03
N GLN A 169 -17.57 12.94 7.25
CA GLN A 169 -18.28 13.12 5.97
C GLN A 169 -18.00 12.01 4.96
N GLN A 170 -16.80 11.42 4.96
CA GLN A 170 -16.47 10.33 4.03
C GLN A 170 -17.26 9.04 4.35
N LEU A 171 -17.58 8.79 5.62
CA LEU A 171 -18.39 7.65 6.07
C LEU A 171 -19.84 7.70 5.58
N GLU A 172 -20.30 8.89 5.17
CA GLU A 172 -21.63 9.06 4.63
C GLU A 172 -21.76 8.64 3.15
N THR A 173 -20.64 8.26 2.51
CA THR A 173 -20.60 7.88 1.10
C THR A 173 -20.28 6.39 0.93
N PRO A 174 -20.98 5.67 0.03
CA PRO A 174 -20.64 4.29 -0.29
C PRO A 174 -19.21 4.14 -0.82
N SER A 175 -18.71 5.14 -1.56
CA SER A 175 -17.39 5.10 -2.21
C SER A 175 -16.27 4.82 -1.20
N SER A 176 -16.26 5.56 -0.09
CA SER A 176 -15.23 5.44 0.94
C SER A 176 -15.13 4.02 1.50
N PHE A 177 -16.28 3.38 1.78
CA PHE A 177 -16.33 2.01 2.28
C PHE A 177 -15.58 1.03 1.38
N PHE A 178 -15.83 1.07 0.06
CA PHE A 178 -15.21 0.11 -0.87
C PHE A 178 -13.71 0.31 -1.03
N PHE A 179 -13.22 1.55 -0.91
CA PHE A 179 -11.78 1.83 -0.96
C PHE A 179 -11.06 1.48 0.35
N CYS A 180 -11.67 1.77 1.51
CA CYS A 180 -11.24 1.23 2.80
C CYS A 180 -11.15 -0.31 2.74
N ASN A 181 -12.21 -0.95 2.25
CA ASN A 181 -12.28 -2.41 2.13
C ASN A 181 -11.22 -2.97 1.17
N ARG A 182 -10.93 -2.25 0.08
CA ARG A 182 -9.88 -2.64 -0.86
C ARG A 182 -8.51 -2.67 -0.20
N LEU A 183 -8.15 -1.60 0.52
CA LEU A 183 -6.87 -1.54 1.24
C LEU A 183 -6.81 -2.60 2.35
N PHE A 184 -7.91 -2.79 3.06
CA PHE A 184 -8.03 -3.82 4.08
C PHE A 184 -7.74 -5.23 3.53
N LEU A 185 -8.34 -5.60 2.40
CA LEU A 185 -8.10 -6.90 1.75
C LEU A 185 -6.64 -7.07 1.30
N LEU A 186 -6.00 -6.01 0.78
CA LEU A 186 -4.57 -6.05 0.46
C LEU A 186 -3.71 -6.27 1.71
N ASN A 187 -4.03 -5.59 2.81
CA ASN A 187 -3.31 -5.75 4.07
C ASN A 187 -3.52 -7.15 4.69
N LEU A 188 -4.65 -7.83 4.43
CA LEU A 188 -4.83 -9.23 4.83
C LEU A 188 -3.88 -10.19 4.12
N ALA A 189 -3.47 -9.88 2.88
CA ALA A 189 -2.47 -10.66 2.15
C ALA A 189 -1.03 -10.32 2.61
N ALA A 190 -0.75 -9.04 2.86
CA ALA A 190 0.62 -8.55 3.03
C ALA A 190 1.10 -8.43 4.49
N ILE A 191 0.24 -7.93 5.38
CA ILE A 191 0.66 -7.33 6.66
C ILE A 191 0.08 -8.07 7.85
N TYR A 192 -1.23 -8.34 7.85
CA TYR A 192 -1.93 -8.82 9.05
C TYR A 192 -1.62 -10.27 9.42
N THR A 193 -0.97 -11.03 8.53
CA THR A 193 -0.62 -12.44 8.75
C THR A 193 0.88 -12.68 8.89
N THR A 194 1.71 -11.65 8.66
CA THR A 194 3.19 -11.74 8.64
C THR A 194 3.85 -11.21 9.91
N GLY A 195 3.11 -10.52 10.78
CA GLY A 195 3.61 -10.05 12.08
C GLY A 195 4.30 -8.69 12.07
N ILE A 196 4.43 -8.03 10.92
CA ILE A 196 5.12 -6.74 10.77
C ILE A 196 4.66 -5.63 11.75
N GLU A 197 3.38 -5.64 12.13
CA GLU A 197 2.78 -4.65 13.03
C GLU A 197 2.20 -5.29 14.31
N CYS A 198 2.52 -6.56 14.54
CA CYS A 198 2.16 -7.30 15.73
C CYS A 198 3.43 -7.47 16.56
N PRO A 199 3.53 -6.84 17.74
CA PRO A 199 4.74 -6.86 18.54
C PRO A 199 5.13 -8.27 19.02
N GLU A 200 4.14 -9.15 19.14
CA GLU A 200 4.33 -10.54 19.53
C GLU A 200 3.73 -11.45 18.46
N ASP A 201 4.51 -12.41 17.96
CA ASP A 201 4.06 -13.37 16.95
C ASP A 201 2.82 -14.15 17.41
N GLU A 202 2.75 -14.48 18.70
CA GLU A 202 1.65 -15.22 19.32
C GLU A 202 0.32 -14.47 19.30
N TRP A 203 0.33 -13.15 19.10
CA TRP A 203 -0.89 -12.33 19.08
C TRP A 203 -1.49 -12.19 17.69
N ILE A 204 -0.76 -12.55 16.63
CA ILE A 204 -1.16 -12.33 15.23
C ILE A 204 -2.56 -12.91 14.95
N LEU A 205 -2.79 -14.19 15.28
CA LEU A 205 -4.09 -14.83 15.00
C LEU A 205 -5.22 -14.30 15.89
N ALA A 206 -4.91 -13.88 17.12
CA ALA A 206 -5.89 -13.28 18.02
C ALA A 206 -6.33 -11.89 17.52
N GLU A 207 -5.36 -11.03 17.17
CA GLU A 207 -5.59 -9.72 16.57
C GLU A 207 -6.35 -9.84 15.24
N LEU A 208 -5.94 -10.78 14.37
CA LEU A 208 -6.64 -11.05 13.11
C LEU A 208 -8.07 -11.52 13.36
N SER A 209 -8.32 -12.42 14.31
CA SER A 209 -9.67 -12.88 14.64
C SER A 209 -10.58 -11.75 15.17
N ILE A 210 -10.03 -10.82 15.95
CA ILE A 210 -10.77 -9.64 16.42
C ILE A 210 -11.09 -8.72 15.23
N MET A 211 -10.10 -8.45 14.39
CA MET A 211 -10.24 -7.62 13.20
C MET A 211 -11.32 -8.14 12.27
N LEU A 212 -11.32 -9.44 11.94
CA LEU A 212 -12.32 -10.04 11.05
C LEU A 212 -13.74 -9.94 11.62
N ARG A 213 -13.92 -10.22 12.92
CA ARG A 213 -15.24 -10.06 13.59
C ARG A 213 -15.72 -8.61 13.59
N SER A 214 -14.81 -7.67 13.83
CA SER A 214 -15.14 -6.25 13.73
C SER A 214 -15.57 -5.89 12.32
N VAL A 215 -14.87 -6.36 11.29
CA VAL A 215 -15.24 -6.11 9.88
C VAL A 215 -16.57 -6.76 9.50
N GLU A 216 -16.93 -7.93 10.04
CA GLU A 216 -18.29 -8.49 9.88
C GLU A 216 -19.36 -7.51 10.42
N SER A 217 -19.10 -6.89 11.57
CA SER A 217 -19.99 -5.84 12.12
C SER A 217 -20.01 -4.59 11.25
N ILE A 218 -18.87 -4.16 10.72
CA ILE A 218 -18.77 -3.02 9.79
C ILE A 218 -19.61 -3.28 8.55
N TYR A 219 -19.51 -4.47 7.94
CA TYR A 219 -20.31 -4.85 6.78
C TYR A 219 -21.80 -4.87 7.10
N LYS A 220 -22.19 -5.43 8.24
CA LYS A 220 -23.59 -5.41 8.68
C LYS A 220 -24.13 -3.98 8.81
N ASN A 221 -23.40 -3.09 9.48
CA ASN A 221 -23.83 -1.70 9.65
C ASN A 221 -23.83 -0.93 8.33
N TYR A 222 -22.89 -1.21 7.43
CA TYR A 222 -22.89 -0.68 6.06
C TYR A 222 -24.17 -1.06 5.31
N GLN A 223 -24.53 -2.35 5.32
CA GLN A 223 -25.73 -2.86 4.66
C GLN A 223 -27.04 -2.33 5.27
N LEU A 224 -27.01 -1.89 6.54
CA LEU A 224 -28.15 -1.23 7.18
C LEU A 224 -28.26 0.24 6.76
N GLN A 225 -27.13 0.96 6.72
CA GLN A 225 -27.11 2.39 6.39
C GLN A 225 -27.41 2.66 4.91
N PHE A 226 -26.82 1.88 4.00
CA PHE A 226 -26.94 2.10 2.57
C PHE A 226 -27.92 1.11 1.95
N THR A 227 -28.62 1.54 0.89
CA THR A 227 -29.59 0.70 0.16
C THR A 227 -29.29 0.57 -1.34
N GLY A 228 -28.30 1.33 -1.84
CA GLY A 228 -27.96 1.38 -3.27
C GLY A 228 -26.90 0.35 -3.65
N ILE A 229 -25.65 0.62 -3.28
CA ILE A 229 -24.52 -0.27 -3.58
C ILE A 229 -24.31 -1.15 -2.36
N LEU A 230 -24.53 -2.45 -2.52
CA LEU A 230 -24.50 -3.42 -1.41
C LEU A 230 -23.48 -4.52 -1.68
N LEU A 231 -22.96 -5.10 -0.60
CA LEU A 231 -22.22 -6.36 -0.69
C LEU A 231 -23.18 -7.49 -1.06
N THR A 232 -22.76 -8.37 -1.97
CA THR A 232 -23.56 -9.52 -2.38
C THR A 232 -23.61 -10.57 -1.27
N LYS A 233 -24.61 -11.45 -1.30
CA LYS A 233 -24.68 -12.59 -0.37
C LYS A 233 -23.44 -13.48 -0.50
N GLU A 234 -22.98 -13.74 -1.72
CA GLU A 234 -21.75 -14.49 -2.00
C GLU A 234 -20.52 -13.86 -1.33
N TYR A 235 -20.39 -12.53 -1.40
CA TYR A 235 -19.31 -11.81 -0.74
C TYR A 235 -19.35 -11.99 0.78
N LEU A 236 -20.52 -11.80 1.38
CA LEU A 236 -20.71 -11.92 2.83
C LEU A 236 -20.49 -13.35 3.33
N ASP A 237 -20.99 -14.35 2.59
CA ASP A 237 -20.80 -15.76 2.90
C ASP A 237 -19.31 -16.14 2.85
N LEU A 238 -18.58 -15.72 1.80
CA LEU A 238 -17.15 -15.97 1.67
C LEU A 238 -16.33 -15.26 2.77
N PHE A 239 -16.70 -14.03 3.12
CA PHE A 239 -16.05 -13.32 4.22
C PHE A 239 -16.30 -14.00 5.57
N HIS A 240 -17.51 -14.50 5.79
CA HIS A 240 -17.84 -15.26 6.99
C HIS A 240 -17.04 -16.57 7.07
N GLU A 241 -16.90 -17.30 5.96
CA GLU A 241 -16.03 -18.49 5.89
C GLU A 241 -14.57 -18.15 6.22
N MET A 242 -14.07 -17.01 5.71
CA MET A 242 -12.73 -16.49 6.01
C MET A 242 -12.56 -16.18 7.51
N SER A 243 -13.56 -15.55 8.14
CA SER A 243 -13.60 -15.29 9.58
C SER A 243 -13.56 -16.60 10.39
N LEU A 244 -14.38 -17.60 10.00
CA LEU A 244 -14.42 -18.91 10.62
C LEU A 244 -13.10 -19.68 10.48
N PHE A 245 -12.41 -19.55 9.33
CA PHE A 245 -11.11 -20.16 9.11
C PHE A 245 -10.10 -19.74 10.19
N VAL A 246 -10.00 -18.44 10.48
CA VAL A 246 -9.10 -17.93 11.54
C VAL A 246 -9.60 -18.32 12.93
N GLN A 247 -10.89 -18.17 13.21
CA GLN A 247 -11.45 -18.50 14.53
C GLN A 247 -11.24 -19.97 14.90
N ASN A 248 -11.39 -20.89 13.95
CA ASN A 248 -11.15 -22.32 14.19
C ASN A 248 -9.68 -22.60 14.51
N LYS A 249 -8.74 -21.92 13.83
CA LYS A 249 -7.30 -22.01 14.14
C LYS A 249 -6.99 -21.47 15.53
N VAL A 250 -7.59 -20.34 15.92
CA VAL A 250 -7.46 -19.80 17.29
C VAL A 250 -8.00 -20.79 18.33
N ARG A 251 -9.17 -21.42 18.10
CA ARG A 251 -9.71 -22.41 19.05
C ARG A 251 -8.83 -23.66 19.18
N GLN A 252 -8.20 -24.11 18.09
CA GLN A 252 -7.33 -25.28 18.09
C GLN A 252 -5.98 -25.03 18.78
N ASN A 253 -5.44 -23.81 18.62
CA ASN A 253 -4.06 -23.51 19.02
C ASN A 253 -3.93 -22.83 20.39
N TYR A 254 -5.01 -22.24 20.92
CA TYR A 254 -4.98 -21.53 22.20
C TYR A 254 -5.81 -22.28 23.26
N LYS A 255 -5.13 -22.91 24.23
CA LYS A 255 -5.78 -23.42 25.46
C LYS A 255 -6.09 -22.22 26.35
N TYR A 256 -7.37 -21.85 26.47
CA TYR A 256 -7.88 -20.70 27.23
C TYR A 256 -7.48 -19.32 26.68
N VAL A 257 -8.31 -18.78 25.78
CA VAL A 257 -8.35 -17.33 25.53
C VAL A 257 -9.31 -16.71 26.56
N SER A 258 -8.79 -16.18 27.67
CA SER A 258 -9.53 -15.14 28.38
C SER A 258 -9.26 -13.83 27.61
N PRO A 259 -10.31 -13.16 27.10
CA PRO A 259 -10.16 -11.89 26.38
C PRO A 259 -9.49 -10.78 27.20
N LEU A 260 -9.33 -10.98 28.53
CA LEU A 260 -8.84 -9.98 29.47
C LEU A 260 -7.50 -10.31 30.15
N SER A 261 -6.96 -11.54 30.08
CA SER A 261 -5.85 -11.95 30.97
C SER A 261 -4.46 -12.07 30.33
N GLY A 262 -4.27 -11.65 29.07
CA GLY A 262 -2.95 -11.26 28.57
C GLY A 262 -1.78 -12.26 28.68
N MET A 263 -2.05 -13.55 28.88
CA MET A 263 -1.03 -14.59 28.83
C MET A 263 -1.61 -15.80 28.10
N ILE A 264 -0.98 -16.17 26.99
CA ILE A 264 -1.20 -17.48 26.40
C ILE A 264 0.17 -18.05 26.07
N GLN A 265 0.52 -19.13 26.75
CA GLN A 265 1.63 -19.98 26.34
C GLN A 265 1.15 -20.78 25.12
N SER A 266 1.63 -20.45 23.92
CA SER A 266 1.30 -21.21 22.71
C SER A 266 2.56 -21.76 22.07
N ASN A 267 2.57 -23.05 21.75
CA ASN A 267 3.63 -23.66 20.95
C ASN A 267 3.58 -23.07 19.52
N ASP A 268 4.59 -22.32 19.11
CA ASP A 268 4.91 -21.88 17.71
C ASP A 268 3.70 -21.85 16.75
N THR A 269 2.72 -20.97 17.00
CA THR A 269 1.39 -21.01 16.35
C THR A 269 1.33 -20.33 14.97
N THR A 270 2.27 -19.43 14.69
CA THR A 270 2.40 -18.74 13.39
C THR A 270 2.95 -19.66 12.30
N SER A 271 3.74 -20.68 12.67
CA SER A 271 4.24 -21.71 11.77
C SER A 271 3.13 -22.61 11.15
N LEU A 272 1.90 -22.53 11.67
CA LEU A 272 0.76 -23.39 11.30
C LEU A 272 -0.36 -22.66 10.54
N PHE A 273 -0.21 -21.37 10.24
CA PHE A 273 -1.17 -20.65 9.41
C PHE A 273 -0.94 -20.99 7.94
N ASP A 274 -2.01 -21.35 7.23
CA ASP A 274 -1.94 -21.69 5.82
C ASP A 274 -2.17 -20.43 4.99
N HIS A 275 -1.12 -19.60 4.87
CA HIS A 275 -1.11 -18.35 4.11
C HIS A 275 -1.48 -18.55 2.64
N PHE A 276 -1.07 -19.67 2.03
CA PHE A 276 -1.38 -19.96 0.65
C PHE A 276 -2.89 -20.09 0.44
N THR A 277 -3.54 -21.02 1.17
CA THR A 277 -4.99 -21.22 1.09
C THR A 277 -5.74 -19.96 1.53
N TRP A 278 -5.25 -19.27 2.57
CA TRP A 278 -5.81 -18.01 3.03
C TRP A 278 -5.96 -16.98 1.90
N ILE A 279 -4.87 -16.76 1.16
CA ILE A 279 -4.84 -15.77 0.09
C ILE A 279 -5.62 -16.26 -1.13
N GLN A 280 -5.35 -17.48 -1.59
CA GLN A 280 -5.94 -18.04 -2.82
C GLN A 280 -7.46 -18.21 -2.69
N LYS A 281 -7.93 -18.76 -1.56
CA LYS A 281 -9.35 -19.11 -1.36
C LYS A 281 -10.20 -17.93 -0.92
N TYR A 282 -9.66 -17.02 -0.10
CA TYR A 282 -10.46 -15.96 0.51
C TYR A 282 -10.06 -14.56 0.05
N VAL A 283 -8.80 -14.16 0.27
CA VAL A 283 -8.41 -12.75 0.05
C VAL A 283 -8.49 -12.34 -1.42
N ASN A 284 -7.90 -13.13 -2.34
CA ASN A 284 -7.90 -12.80 -3.77
C ASN A 284 -9.33 -12.78 -4.36
N PRO A 285 -10.22 -13.77 -4.08
CA PRO A 285 -11.60 -13.70 -4.54
C PRO A 285 -12.43 -12.56 -3.93
N LEU A 286 -12.28 -12.27 -2.62
CA LEU A 286 -12.95 -11.12 -1.99
C LEU A 286 -12.47 -9.80 -2.61
N TYR A 287 -11.17 -9.67 -2.87
CA TYR A 287 -10.64 -8.50 -3.57
C TYR A 287 -11.28 -8.34 -4.96
N LYS A 288 -11.36 -9.43 -5.72
CA LYS A 288 -12.00 -9.46 -7.04
C LYS A 288 -13.45 -8.99 -7.01
N MET A 289 -14.23 -9.49 -6.07
CA MET A 289 -15.63 -9.08 -5.91
C MET A 289 -15.74 -7.59 -5.51
N ASN A 290 -14.91 -7.13 -4.57
CA ASN A 290 -14.85 -5.72 -4.17
C ASN A 290 -14.48 -4.80 -5.35
N GLN A 291 -13.47 -5.18 -6.13
CA GLN A 291 -13.00 -4.41 -7.28
C GLN A 291 -14.04 -4.39 -8.41
N THR A 292 -14.78 -5.49 -8.59
CA THR A 292 -15.93 -5.55 -9.51
C THR A 292 -17.04 -4.58 -9.09
N LEU A 293 -17.33 -4.46 -7.79
CA LEU A 293 -18.29 -3.50 -7.26
C LEU A 293 -17.83 -2.05 -7.48
N ILE A 294 -16.55 -1.75 -7.25
CA ILE A 294 -15.96 -0.43 -7.55
C ILE A 294 -16.14 -0.08 -9.03
N PHE A 295 -15.76 -0.99 -9.92
CA PHE A 295 -15.80 -0.78 -11.36
C PHE A 295 -17.23 -0.61 -11.89
N ASN A 296 -18.14 -1.55 -11.57
CA ASN A 296 -19.51 -1.56 -12.08
C ASN A 296 -20.34 -0.38 -11.58
N ASN A 297 -20.01 0.19 -10.42
CA ASN A 297 -20.71 1.34 -9.85
C ASN A 297 -19.98 2.66 -10.07
N HIS A 298 -18.91 2.68 -10.88
CA HIS A 298 -18.13 3.87 -11.19
C HIS A 298 -17.68 4.65 -9.95
N LEU A 299 -17.26 3.93 -8.90
CA LEU A 299 -16.80 4.55 -7.66
C LEU A 299 -15.46 5.25 -7.90
N VAL A 300 -15.32 6.45 -7.32
CA VAL A 300 -14.14 7.30 -7.45
C VAL A 300 -13.55 7.54 -6.07
N SER A 301 -12.24 7.33 -5.97
CA SER A 301 -11.48 7.68 -4.78
C SER A 301 -10.99 9.13 -4.84
N LEU A 302 -11.02 9.79 -3.69
CA LEU A 302 -10.39 11.09 -3.49
C LEU A 302 -9.04 10.96 -2.74
N SER A 303 -8.66 9.75 -2.34
CA SER A 303 -7.45 9.48 -1.56
C SER A 303 -6.25 9.23 -2.47
N TYR A 304 -5.10 9.83 -2.13
CA TYR A 304 -3.83 9.58 -2.81
C TYR A 304 -3.34 8.13 -2.69
N ILE A 305 -3.84 7.37 -1.71
CA ILE A 305 -3.50 5.95 -1.51
C ILE A 305 -3.88 5.11 -2.72
N ASP A 306 -4.92 5.51 -3.45
CA ASP A 306 -5.49 4.71 -4.54
C ASP A 306 -4.92 5.02 -5.92
N TYR A 307 -4.10 6.07 -6.06
CA TYR A 307 -3.62 6.54 -7.38
C TYR A 307 -2.59 5.61 -8.01
N SER A 308 -1.96 4.73 -7.23
CA SER A 308 -1.02 3.73 -7.75
C SER A 308 -1.72 2.45 -8.24
N MET A 309 -3.02 2.27 -7.96
CA MET A 309 -3.74 1.04 -8.27
C MET A 309 -4.63 1.16 -9.51
N ASN A 310 -4.61 0.11 -10.33
CA ASN A 310 -5.49 -0.04 -11.47
C ASN A 310 -6.86 -0.62 -11.05
N SER A 311 -7.89 0.22 -11.10
CA SER A 311 -9.26 -0.16 -10.71
C SER A 311 -9.95 -1.15 -11.66
N LYS A 312 -9.33 -1.52 -12.79
CA LYS A 312 -9.90 -2.47 -13.75
C LYS A 312 -9.44 -3.90 -13.53
N ASN A 313 -8.45 -4.11 -12.66
CA ASN A 313 -7.83 -5.41 -12.50
C ASN A 313 -8.52 -6.22 -11.39
N PRO A 314 -9.07 -7.40 -11.70
CA PRO A 314 -9.79 -8.20 -10.73
C PRO A 314 -8.91 -8.91 -9.70
N SER A 315 -7.63 -9.15 -9.95
CA SER A 315 -6.81 -9.97 -9.05
C SER A 315 -5.66 -9.19 -8.42
N ILE A 316 -5.36 -9.54 -7.17
CA ILE A 316 -4.15 -9.05 -6.52
C ILE A 316 -2.86 -9.64 -7.15
N PHE A 317 -2.93 -10.78 -7.86
CA PHE A 317 -1.77 -11.42 -8.51
C PHE A 317 -1.65 -11.13 -10.01
N ASP A 318 -2.36 -10.13 -10.51
CA ASP A 318 -2.20 -9.69 -11.88
C ASP A 318 -1.21 -8.50 -11.90
N LYS A 319 -0.21 -8.56 -12.78
CA LYS A 319 0.87 -7.55 -12.87
C LYS A 319 0.37 -6.14 -13.11
N SER A 320 -0.80 -5.99 -13.69
CA SER A 320 -1.39 -4.68 -13.93
C SER A 320 -2.10 -4.10 -12.72
N LEU A 321 -2.04 -4.75 -11.54
CA LEU A 321 -2.65 -4.28 -10.29
C LEU A 321 -2.13 -2.90 -9.91
N TYR A 322 -0.81 -2.72 -10.02
CA TYR A 322 -0.15 -1.45 -9.80
C TYR A 322 0.23 -0.82 -11.13
N HIS A 323 0.13 0.50 -11.19
CA HIS A 323 0.73 1.28 -12.25
C HIS A 323 2.25 1.24 -12.08
N ALA A 324 2.95 0.59 -13.02
CA ALA A 324 4.40 0.69 -13.14
C ALA A 324 4.86 2.14 -13.27
N GLN A 325 6.13 2.38 -12.99
CA GLN A 325 6.78 3.64 -13.30
C GLN A 325 6.60 3.99 -14.78
N ASN A 326 6.55 5.29 -15.07
CA ASN A 326 6.48 5.76 -16.44
C ASN A 326 7.75 5.40 -17.20
N THR A 327 7.66 4.49 -18.16
CA THR A 327 8.79 4.08 -19.01
C THR A 327 8.90 4.85 -20.32
N GLN A 328 7.85 5.59 -20.71
CA GLN A 328 7.82 6.38 -21.95
C GLN A 328 8.56 7.72 -21.88
N GLY A 329 8.78 8.26 -20.67
CA GLY A 329 9.53 9.50 -20.45
C GLY A 329 8.97 10.66 -21.29
N ILE A 330 9.82 11.24 -22.15
CA ILE A 330 9.43 12.36 -23.03
C ILE A 330 8.31 11.99 -24.02
N PHE A 331 8.15 10.70 -24.33
CA PHE A 331 7.12 10.18 -25.22
C PHE A 331 5.81 9.82 -24.50
N ILE A 332 5.61 10.21 -23.23
CA ILE A 332 4.39 9.91 -22.44
C ILE A 332 3.06 10.25 -23.16
N ARG A 333 3.06 11.25 -24.06
CA ARG A 333 1.86 11.67 -24.78
C ARG A 333 1.61 10.89 -26.07
N VAL A 334 2.51 9.97 -26.44
CA VAL A 334 2.38 9.17 -27.65
C VAL A 334 1.40 8.03 -27.41
N LYS A 335 0.31 8.03 -28.19
CA LYS A 335 -0.72 6.99 -28.15
C LYS A 335 -0.75 6.10 -29.40
N ASP A 336 0.00 6.48 -30.43
CA ASP A 336 0.12 5.73 -31.68
C ASP A 336 0.93 4.44 -31.44
N SER A 337 0.26 3.30 -31.51
CA SER A 337 0.87 1.98 -31.24
C SER A 337 1.99 1.64 -32.22
N THR A 338 1.90 2.08 -33.48
CA THR A 338 2.93 1.83 -34.49
C THR A 338 4.19 2.62 -34.15
N ALA A 339 4.02 3.89 -33.77
CA ALA A 339 5.14 4.73 -33.33
C ALA A 339 5.80 4.19 -32.07
N ILE A 340 5.01 3.77 -31.07
CA ILE A 340 5.51 3.15 -29.84
C ILE A 340 6.33 1.89 -30.17
N HIS A 341 5.86 1.06 -31.10
CA HIS A 341 6.58 -0.15 -31.50
C HIS A 341 7.95 0.18 -32.14
N GLU A 342 8.01 1.16 -33.04
CA GLU A 342 9.27 1.61 -33.64
C GLU A 342 10.22 2.24 -32.61
N MET A 343 9.69 2.97 -31.62
CA MET A 343 10.47 3.50 -30.50
C MET A 343 11.07 2.38 -29.64
N ILE A 344 10.28 1.36 -29.28
CA ILE A 344 10.75 0.18 -28.54
C ILE A 344 11.84 -0.55 -29.33
N LYS A 345 11.66 -0.72 -30.65
CA LYS A 345 12.65 -1.35 -31.52
C LYS A 345 13.97 -0.57 -31.57
N LEU A 346 13.91 0.76 -31.65
CA LEU A 346 15.09 1.62 -31.57
C LEU A 346 15.78 1.50 -30.19
N GLY A 347 14.99 1.48 -29.11
CA GLY A 347 15.48 1.22 -27.76
C GLY A 347 16.23 -0.09 -27.62
N LYS A 348 15.68 -1.16 -28.21
CA LYS A 348 16.34 -2.46 -28.28
C LYS A 348 17.67 -2.37 -29.02
N LEU A 349 17.77 -1.66 -30.14
CA LEU A 349 19.04 -1.51 -30.85
C LEU A 349 20.09 -0.83 -29.95
N LEU A 350 19.73 0.29 -29.33
CA LEU A 350 20.62 1.04 -28.43
C LEU A 350 21.04 0.23 -27.19
N PHE A 351 20.18 -0.64 -26.68
CA PHE A 351 20.50 -1.51 -25.54
C PHE A 351 21.64 -2.50 -25.84
N TYR A 352 21.75 -2.95 -27.09
CA TYR A 352 22.79 -3.91 -27.51
C TYR A 352 24.01 -3.21 -28.11
N ASP A 353 23.86 -1.98 -28.59
CA ASP A 353 24.90 -1.21 -29.27
C ASP A 353 25.87 -0.55 -28.28
N PRO A 354 27.19 -0.74 -28.41
CA PRO A 354 28.15 -0.10 -27.52
C PRO A 354 28.34 1.40 -27.76
N ILE A 355 27.64 2.02 -28.72
CA ILE A 355 27.69 3.46 -29.04
C ILE A 355 27.50 4.38 -27.83
N LEU A 356 26.79 3.91 -26.79
CA LEU A 356 26.55 4.65 -25.55
C LEU A 356 27.71 4.59 -24.55
N SER A 357 28.71 3.72 -24.76
CA SER A 357 29.96 3.74 -24.00
C SER A 357 30.98 4.68 -24.64
N GLU A 358 31.76 5.41 -23.87
CA GLU A 358 32.74 6.38 -24.39
C GLU A 358 33.74 5.72 -25.37
N ASN A 359 34.19 4.49 -25.11
CA ASN A 359 35.13 3.74 -25.94
C ASN A 359 34.50 2.78 -26.99
N ASN A 360 33.17 2.72 -27.10
CA ASN A 360 32.45 1.77 -27.97
C ASN A 360 32.75 0.28 -27.71
N LYS A 361 33.10 -0.11 -26.48
CA LYS A 361 33.40 -1.51 -26.12
C LYS A 361 32.35 -2.17 -25.24
N ARG A 362 31.41 -1.40 -24.66
CA ARG A 362 30.42 -1.91 -23.70
C ARG A 362 29.02 -1.38 -24.03
N SER A 363 28.01 -2.23 -23.88
CA SER A 363 26.60 -1.85 -23.96
C SER A 363 25.83 -2.38 -22.76
N CYS A 364 24.54 -2.06 -22.65
CA CYS A 364 23.71 -2.52 -21.54
C CYS A 364 23.70 -4.07 -21.46
N VAL A 365 23.66 -4.74 -22.63
CA VAL A 365 23.65 -6.21 -22.70
C VAL A 365 24.94 -6.87 -22.20
N SER A 366 26.06 -6.12 -22.11
CA SER A 366 27.32 -6.65 -21.58
C SER A 366 27.18 -7.07 -20.12
N CYS A 367 26.35 -6.35 -19.34
CA CYS A 367 26.05 -6.66 -17.94
C CYS A 367 24.67 -7.33 -17.79
N HIS A 368 23.67 -6.93 -18.59
CA HIS A 368 22.31 -7.44 -18.49
C HIS A 368 22.02 -8.48 -19.57
N LYS A 369 22.46 -9.72 -19.35
CA LYS A 369 22.45 -10.79 -20.35
C LYS A 369 21.04 -11.41 -20.49
N PRO A 370 20.43 -11.42 -21.69
CA PRO A 370 19.07 -11.96 -21.88
C PRO A 370 18.94 -13.44 -21.52
N THR A 371 19.99 -14.24 -21.78
CA THR A 371 20.05 -15.67 -21.43
C THR A 371 20.16 -15.93 -19.93
N GLN A 372 20.32 -14.88 -19.13
CA GLN A 372 20.43 -14.91 -17.68
C GLN A 372 19.42 -13.96 -17.04
N TYR A 373 18.22 -13.85 -17.63
CA TYR A 373 17.15 -13.02 -17.10
C TYR A 373 17.57 -11.55 -16.88
N PHE A 374 18.37 -11.02 -17.80
CA PHE A 374 18.90 -9.65 -17.77
C PHE A 374 19.72 -9.33 -16.51
N THR A 375 20.41 -10.35 -15.98
CA THR A 375 21.47 -10.23 -14.95
C THR A 375 22.83 -10.64 -15.54
N ASP A 376 23.86 -10.65 -14.70
CA ASP A 376 25.09 -11.43 -14.95
C ASP A 376 25.29 -12.46 -13.83
N THR A 377 24.93 -13.72 -14.09
CA THR A 377 25.10 -14.81 -13.11
C THR A 377 26.48 -15.48 -13.19
N SER A 378 27.32 -15.07 -14.14
CA SER A 378 28.65 -15.67 -14.34
C SER A 378 29.74 -15.08 -13.43
N VAL A 379 29.47 -13.94 -12.81
CA VAL A 379 30.39 -13.23 -11.93
C VAL A 379 29.66 -12.62 -10.74
N SER A 380 30.37 -12.41 -9.63
CA SER A 380 29.80 -11.72 -8.47
C SER A 380 29.47 -10.26 -8.76
N THR A 381 30.40 -9.54 -9.41
CA THR A 381 30.22 -8.17 -9.87
C THR A 381 30.85 -7.96 -11.24
N SER A 382 30.25 -7.11 -12.07
CA SER A 382 30.73 -6.80 -13.41
C SER A 382 32.05 -6.00 -13.36
N LEU A 383 32.85 -6.06 -14.42
CA LEU A 383 34.07 -5.25 -14.53
C LEU A 383 33.71 -3.76 -14.68
N GLU A 384 34.55 -2.88 -14.15
CA GLU A 384 34.49 -1.44 -14.43
C GLU A 384 34.88 -1.17 -15.89
N TYR A 385 34.72 0.07 -16.31
CA TYR A 385 35.01 0.55 -17.67
C TYR A 385 36.45 0.24 -18.14
N ASP A 386 37.42 0.12 -17.21
CA ASP A 386 38.81 -0.25 -17.48
C ASP A 386 39.01 -1.71 -17.91
N GLY A 387 38.00 -2.58 -17.67
CA GLY A 387 38.07 -4.02 -17.94
C GLY A 387 38.98 -4.81 -16.98
N ILE A 388 39.43 -4.19 -15.89
CA ILE A 388 40.37 -4.78 -14.92
C ILE A 388 39.74 -4.75 -13.52
N THR A 389 39.30 -3.58 -13.09
CA THR A 389 38.69 -3.37 -11.79
C THR A 389 37.26 -3.92 -11.79
N ARG A 390 36.72 -4.28 -10.63
CA ARG A 390 35.34 -4.74 -10.48
C ARG A 390 34.46 -3.67 -9.88
N LEU A 391 33.21 -3.57 -10.35
CA LEU A 391 32.18 -2.78 -9.71
C LEU A 391 31.90 -3.30 -8.30
N THR A 392 31.37 -2.42 -7.45
CA THR A 392 31.11 -2.71 -6.04
C THR A 392 29.85 -3.54 -5.81
N ARG A 393 28.99 -3.70 -6.82
CA ARG A 393 27.67 -4.34 -6.69
C ARG A 393 27.42 -5.35 -7.79
N ASN A 394 26.62 -6.37 -7.47
CA ASN A 394 26.11 -7.32 -8.44
C ASN A 394 25.16 -6.62 -9.42
N THR A 395 25.05 -7.16 -10.65
CA THR A 395 24.14 -6.63 -11.67
C THR A 395 22.72 -7.15 -11.43
N PRO A 396 21.77 -6.30 -10.98
CA PRO A 396 20.39 -6.73 -10.73
C PRO A 396 19.66 -7.05 -12.04
N THR A 397 18.55 -7.79 -11.94
CA THR A 397 17.69 -8.06 -13.09
C THR A 397 16.96 -6.80 -13.55
N LEU A 398 16.72 -6.68 -14.85
CA LEU A 398 15.82 -5.67 -15.42
C LEU A 398 14.37 -6.16 -15.51
N ILE A 399 14.10 -7.44 -15.21
CA ILE A 399 12.75 -7.98 -15.23
C ILE A 399 11.97 -7.40 -14.05
N ASN A 400 10.77 -6.86 -14.32
CA ASN A 400 9.90 -6.20 -13.34
C ASN A 400 10.51 -4.95 -12.66
N SER A 401 11.67 -4.45 -13.11
CA SER A 401 12.34 -3.32 -12.44
C SER A 401 11.55 -2.02 -12.49
N GLU A 402 10.63 -1.88 -13.47
CA GLU A 402 9.72 -0.74 -13.60
C GLU A 402 8.68 -0.64 -12.48
N PHE A 403 8.48 -1.71 -11.72
CA PHE A 403 7.50 -1.72 -10.64
C PHE A 403 8.14 -1.45 -9.26
N ASN A 404 9.47 -1.43 -9.16
CA ASN A 404 10.16 -1.11 -7.91
C ASN A 404 9.87 0.34 -7.47
N HIS A 405 9.63 0.57 -6.18
CA HIS A 405 9.51 1.93 -5.66
C HIS A 405 10.84 2.69 -5.73
N LEU A 406 11.92 2.00 -5.38
CA LEU A 406 13.30 2.48 -5.43
C LEU A 406 14.14 1.55 -6.33
N ILE A 407 15.00 2.13 -7.16
CA ILE A 407 15.85 1.40 -8.11
C ILE A 407 17.29 1.40 -7.62
N LEU A 408 17.98 0.29 -7.87
CA LEU A 408 19.29 -0.10 -7.32
C LEU A 408 19.23 -0.50 -5.83
N LEU A 409 20.28 -1.19 -5.38
CA LEU A 409 20.37 -1.74 -4.03
C LEU A 409 20.36 -0.66 -2.92
N ASP A 410 20.81 0.56 -3.23
CA ASP A 410 20.80 1.71 -2.32
C ASP A 410 19.56 2.59 -2.48
N GLY A 411 18.66 2.24 -3.39
CA GLY A 411 17.45 3.02 -3.68
C GLY A 411 17.71 4.44 -4.17
N LYS A 412 18.88 4.70 -4.78
CA LYS A 412 19.29 6.05 -5.23
C LYS A 412 18.31 6.69 -6.21
N HIS A 413 17.61 5.89 -7.02
CA HIS A 413 16.76 6.37 -8.10
C HIS A 413 15.30 6.01 -7.89
N ILE A 414 14.41 6.94 -8.26
CA ILE A 414 12.96 6.75 -8.23
C ILE A 414 12.35 6.57 -9.64
N THR A 415 13.15 6.73 -10.70
CA THR A 415 12.74 6.47 -12.09
C THR A 415 13.79 5.65 -12.85
N LEU A 416 13.35 4.79 -13.78
CA LEU A 416 14.25 4.05 -14.67
C LEU A 416 15.08 4.99 -15.56
N GLN A 417 14.53 6.14 -15.95
CA GLN A 417 15.24 7.10 -16.79
C GLN A 417 16.40 7.76 -16.06
N ASP A 418 16.22 8.12 -14.78
CA ASP A 418 17.32 8.67 -13.98
C ASP A 418 18.42 7.62 -13.79
N GLN A 419 18.04 6.37 -13.53
CA GLN A 419 19.01 5.28 -13.40
C GLN A 419 19.78 5.04 -14.71
N LEU A 420 19.09 5.01 -15.85
CA LEU A 420 19.73 4.85 -17.16
C LEU A 420 20.72 5.99 -17.47
N GLN A 421 20.31 7.23 -17.16
CA GLN A 421 21.14 8.41 -17.37
C GLN A 421 22.41 8.38 -16.53
N ASP A 422 22.30 7.92 -15.28
CA ASP A 422 23.44 7.73 -14.38
C ASP A 422 24.37 6.64 -14.88
N VAL A 423 23.88 5.48 -15.32
CA VAL A 423 24.72 4.40 -15.88
C VAL A 423 25.47 4.85 -17.14
N ILE A 424 24.79 5.59 -18.04
CA ILE A 424 25.41 6.14 -19.25
C ILE A 424 26.57 7.08 -18.90
N THR A 425 26.42 7.87 -17.83
CA THR A 425 27.40 8.91 -17.46
C THR A 425 28.41 8.47 -16.40
N ASN A 426 28.20 7.32 -15.76
CA ASN A 426 29.09 6.81 -14.72
C ASN A 426 30.46 6.43 -15.35
N PRO A 427 31.58 7.03 -14.91
CA PRO A 427 32.93 6.75 -15.43
C PRO A 427 33.38 5.30 -15.21
N LYS A 428 32.77 4.59 -14.26
CA LYS A 428 33.06 3.18 -13.99
C LYS A 428 32.23 2.22 -14.83
N GLU A 429 31.20 2.70 -15.54
CA GLU A 429 30.29 1.86 -16.31
C GLU A 429 30.41 2.13 -17.80
N LEU A 430 29.72 3.15 -18.33
CA LEU A 430 29.76 3.52 -19.75
C LEU A 430 30.61 4.77 -20.02
N GLY A 431 30.81 5.64 -19.02
CA GLY A 431 31.75 6.77 -19.07
C GLY A 431 31.43 7.89 -20.04
N MET A 432 30.22 7.94 -20.60
CA MET A 432 29.85 8.98 -21.56
C MET A 432 29.69 10.35 -20.87
N LYS A 433 30.17 11.43 -21.48
CA LYS A 433 29.79 12.77 -21.01
C LYS A 433 28.40 13.14 -21.52
N ARG A 434 27.58 13.76 -20.66
CA ARG A 434 26.16 14.04 -20.95
C ARG A 434 25.97 14.84 -22.25
N ASP A 435 26.84 15.82 -22.50
CA ASP A 435 26.83 16.69 -23.68
C ASP A 435 27.28 15.97 -24.97
N GLU A 436 28.01 14.86 -24.85
CA GLU A 436 28.50 14.07 -25.98
C GLU A 436 27.51 12.97 -26.43
N ILE A 437 26.58 12.53 -25.55
CA ILE A 437 25.62 11.43 -25.83
C ILE A 437 24.90 11.63 -27.16
N VAL A 438 24.26 12.79 -27.35
CA VAL A 438 23.46 13.06 -28.55
C VAL A 438 24.35 13.10 -29.78
N ALA A 439 25.47 13.83 -29.73
CA ALA A 439 26.38 13.93 -30.85
C ALA A 439 26.87 12.54 -31.31
N LYS A 440 27.19 11.67 -30.35
CA LYS A 440 27.65 10.32 -30.62
C LYS A 440 26.58 9.43 -31.22
N VAL A 441 25.38 9.38 -30.63
CA VAL A 441 24.28 8.57 -31.20
C VAL A 441 23.86 9.09 -32.58
N MET A 442 23.86 10.42 -32.80
CA MET A 442 23.55 11.03 -34.08
C MET A 442 24.64 10.86 -35.16
N SER A 443 25.83 10.38 -34.79
CA SER A 443 26.89 10.04 -35.76
C SER A 443 26.51 8.83 -36.62
N CYS A 444 25.64 7.95 -36.11
CA CYS A 444 25.04 6.86 -36.87
C CYS A 444 23.88 7.39 -37.75
N PRO A 445 23.94 7.26 -39.09
CA PRO A 445 22.90 7.76 -39.99
C PRO A 445 21.51 7.17 -39.71
N ASP A 446 21.43 5.90 -39.32
CA ASP A 446 20.17 5.21 -39.06
C ASP A 446 19.50 5.71 -37.79
N TYR A 447 20.25 5.91 -36.70
CA TYR A 447 19.73 6.52 -35.48
C TYR A 447 19.29 7.96 -35.72
N LYS A 448 20.09 8.74 -36.44
CA LYS A 448 19.71 10.11 -36.81
C LYS A 448 18.41 10.16 -37.59
N LYS A 449 18.22 9.25 -38.55
CA LYS A 449 16.98 9.13 -39.32
C LYS A 449 15.79 8.76 -38.43
N ALA A 450 15.96 7.76 -37.56
CA ALA A 450 14.91 7.28 -36.66
C ALA A 450 14.47 8.38 -35.68
N PHE A 451 15.40 8.98 -34.93
CA PHE A 451 15.07 10.02 -33.95
C PHE A 451 14.47 11.28 -34.60
N LYS A 452 14.93 11.69 -35.79
CA LYS A 452 14.29 12.79 -36.52
C LYS A 452 12.83 12.50 -36.85
N SER A 453 12.49 11.24 -37.16
CA SER A 453 11.10 10.84 -37.43
C SER A 453 10.22 10.90 -36.18
N PHE A 454 10.82 10.84 -34.98
CA PHE A 454 10.11 10.87 -33.71
C PHE A 454 9.91 12.28 -33.14
N LEU A 455 10.64 13.31 -33.59
CA LEU A 455 10.49 14.69 -33.10
C LEU A 455 9.07 15.26 -33.25
N LYS A 456 8.29 14.79 -34.24
CA LYS A 456 6.88 15.19 -34.39
C LYS A 456 6.01 14.83 -33.18
N TYR A 457 6.46 13.87 -32.36
CA TYR A 457 5.76 13.42 -31.16
C TYR A 457 6.16 14.22 -29.90
N THR A 458 7.20 15.05 -29.98
CA THR A 458 7.74 15.85 -28.87
C THR A 458 7.79 17.34 -29.24
N PRO A 459 6.65 17.99 -29.56
CA PRO A 459 6.64 19.36 -30.11
C PRO A 459 7.23 20.42 -29.18
N THR A 460 7.30 20.16 -27.86
CA THR A 460 7.94 21.04 -26.88
C THR A 460 9.47 20.96 -26.93
N GLU A 461 10.04 19.91 -27.51
CA GLU A 461 11.48 19.67 -27.63
C GLU A 461 11.87 19.60 -29.10
N GLN A 462 12.23 20.75 -29.67
CA GLN A 462 12.49 20.90 -31.10
C GLN A 462 13.79 20.23 -31.57
N LYS A 463 14.61 19.75 -30.63
CA LYS A 463 15.89 19.09 -30.89
C LYS A 463 15.90 17.72 -30.21
N ILE A 464 16.70 16.81 -30.76
CA ILE A 464 16.94 15.52 -30.13
C ILE A 464 17.80 15.77 -28.89
N THR A 465 17.36 15.26 -27.75
CA THR A 465 18.01 15.42 -26.44
C THR A 465 18.40 14.06 -25.84
N PRO A 466 19.24 13.98 -24.80
CA PRO A 466 19.52 12.73 -24.10
C PRO A 466 18.24 12.03 -23.62
N GLU A 467 17.22 12.77 -23.23
CA GLU A 467 15.94 12.24 -22.75
C GLU A 467 15.20 11.45 -23.83
N HIS A 468 15.34 11.81 -25.12
CA HIS A 468 14.80 11.00 -26.23
C HIS A 468 15.48 9.62 -26.30
N ILE A 469 16.80 9.58 -26.11
CA ILE A 469 17.62 8.37 -26.15
C ILE A 469 17.29 7.47 -24.96
N VAL A 470 17.28 8.04 -23.74
CA VAL A 470 16.94 7.33 -22.51
C VAL A 470 15.51 6.80 -22.55
N SER A 471 14.56 7.57 -23.07
CA SER A 471 13.15 7.15 -23.13
C SER A 471 12.94 5.93 -24.03
N VAL A 472 13.54 5.87 -25.23
CA VAL A 472 13.37 4.69 -26.07
C VAL A 472 13.99 3.44 -25.44
N ILE A 473 15.11 3.56 -24.73
CA ILE A 473 15.74 2.43 -24.00
C ILE A 473 14.84 1.98 -22.85
N SER A 474 14.32 2.91 -22.04
CA SER A 474 13.38 2.60 -20.95
C SER A 474 12.10 1.91 -21.47
N MET A 475 11.56 2.35 -22.61
CA MET A 475 10.44 1.71 -23.29
C MET A 475 10.76 0.28 -23.74
N TYR A 476 12.00 -0.04 -24.10
CA TYR A 476 12.40 -1.43 -24.36
C TYR A 476 12.49 -2.25 -23.07
N VAL A 477 13.07 -1.68 -22.01
CA VAL A 477 13.20 -2.35 -20.70
C VAL A 477 11.84 -2.75 -20.13
N SER A 478 10.79 -1.93 -20.28
CA SER A 478 9.43 -2.31 -19.81
C SER A 478 8.84 -3.53 -20.53
N THR A 479 9.31 -3.85 -21.74
CA THR A 479 8.83 -5.05 -22.45
C THR A 479 9.34 -6.36 -21.83
N LEU A 480 10.32 -6.29 -20.93
CA LEU A 480 10.95 -7.46 -20.31
C LEU A 480 10.08 -8.09 -19.20
N SER A 481 9.07 -7.37 -18.71
CA SER A 481 8.25 -7.75 -17.55
C SER A 481 6.96 -8.51 -17.90
N GLN A 482 6.75 -8.96 -19.14
CA GLN A 482 5.44 -9.46 -19.61
C GLN A 482 5.12 -10.94 -19.32
N TYR A 483 5.89 -11.63 -18.47
CA TYR A 483 5.72 -13.06 -18.19
C TYR A 483 4.96 -13.32 -16.88
N GLU A 484 3.99 -14.24 -16.87
CA GLU A 484 3.35 -14.73 -15.64
C GLU A 484 4.16 -15.86 -15.00
N ALA A 485 4.31 -15.84 -13.67
CA ALA A 485 4.93 -16.94 -12.97
C ALA A 485 3.91 -18.07 -12.73
N PRO A 486 4.34 -19.35 -12.66
CA PRO A 486 3.47 -20.45 -12.24
C PRO A 486 2.80 -20.19 -10.88
N PHE A 487 3.49 -19.47 -9.99
CA PHE A 487 2.95 -19.04 -8.70
C PHE A 487 1.72 -18.13 -8.84
N ASP A 488 1.77 -17.12 -9.73
CA ASP A 488 0.64 -16.22 -10.00
C ASP A 488 -0.55 -17.01 -10.55
N GLN A 489 -0.29 -18.00 -11.41
CA GLN A 489 -1.31 -18.87 -11.97
C GLN A 489 -1.97 -19.76 -10.91
N MET A 490 -1.19 -20.33 -9.99
CA MET A 490 -1.74 -21.07 -8.86
C MET A 490 -2.57 -20.16 -7.94
N MET A 491 -2.10 -18.96 -7.63
CA MET A 491 -2.85 -17.98 -6.80
C MET A 491 -4.15 -17.50 -7.47
N ASN A 492 -4.19 -17.50 -8.79
CA ASN A 492 -5.38 -17.21 -9.60
C ASN A 492 -6.27 -18.44 -9.86
N GLY A 493 -5.87 -19.62 -9.38
CA GLY A 493 -6.61 -20.87 -9.58
C GLY A 493 -6.62 -21.37 -11.02
N THR A 494 -5.74 -20.85 -11.89
CA THR A 494 -5.62 -21.29 -13.28
C THR A 494 -4.69 -22.49 -13.45
N GLN A 495 -3.93 -22.83 -12.40
CA GLN A 495 -3.13 -24.05 -12.30
C GLN A 495 -3.37 -24.77 -10.96
N PRO A 496 -3.23 -26.11 -10.93
CA PRO A 496 -3.33 -26.87 -9.69
C PRO A 496 -2.22 -26.47 -8.71
N VAL A 497 -2.55 -26.48 -7.42
CA VAL A 497 -1.60 -26.17 -6.36
C VAL A 497 -0.59 -27.32 -6.23
N ASN A 498 0.69 -26.97 -6.21
CA ASN A 498 1.77 -27.90 -5.86
C ASN A 498 2.00 -27.84 -4.33
N ASP A 499 1.95 -28.99 -3.68
CA ASP A 499 2.07 -29.10 -2.21
C ASP A 499 3.41 -28.56 -1.68
N GLU A 500 4.52 -28.74 -2.41
CA GLU A 500 5.83 -28.20 -2.03
C GLU A 500 5.85 -26.67 -2.13
N VAL A 501 5.21 -26.11 -3.15
CA VAL A 501 5.09 -24.65 -3.31
C VAL A 501 4.23 -24.05 -2.20
N GLN A 502 3.11 -24.68 -1.86
CA GLN A 502 2.27 -24.27 -0.74
C GLN A 502 3.03 -24.32 0.58
N ALA A 503 3.74 -25.41 0.85
CA ALA A 503 4.55 -25.56 2.07
C ALA A 503 5.67 -24.50 2.14
N GLY A 504 6.38 -24.26 1.02
CA GLY A 504 7.41 -23.24 0.92
C GLY A 504 6.88 -21.82 1.12
N PHE A 505 5.70 -21.52 0.56
CA PHE A 505 5.05 -20.22 0.72
C PHE A 505 4.60 -19.97 2.17
N ASN A 506 4.03 -20.97 2.83
CA ASN A 506 3.65 -20.87 4.25
C ASN A 506 4.88 -20.70 5.15
N LEU A 507 6.01 -21.36 4.84
CA LEU A 507 7.27 -21.12 5.54
C LEU A 507 7.75 -19.67 5.35
N PHE A 508 7.72 -19.17 4.11
CA PHE A 508 8.14 -17.82 3.72
C PHE A 508 7.32 -16.72 4.41
N MET A 509 5.99 -16.85 4.45
CA MET A 509 5.09 -15.87 5.05
C MET A 509 4.97 -15.98 6.58
N GLY A 510 5.20 -17.17 7.13
CA GLY A 510 5.13 -17.44 8.56
C GLY A 510 6.52 -17.50 9.21
N LYS A 511 6.97 -18.72 9.51
CA LYS A 511 8.12 -18.98 10.40
C LYS A 511 9.44 -18.36 9.95
N ALA A 512 9.71 -18.26 8.65
CA ALA A 512 10.94 -17.66 8.13
C ALA A 512 10.89 -16.12 8.10
N LYS A 513 9.72 -15.52 8.36
CA LYS A 513 9.48 -14.07 8.39
C LYS A 513 9.90 -13.32 7.11
N CYS A 514 10.09 -14.01 6.00
CA CYS A 514 10.51 -13.39 4.74
C CYS A 514 9.45 -12.40 4.22
N GLY A 515 8.18 -12.74 4.43
CA GLY A 515 7.03 -11.89 4.08
C GLY A 515 6.92 -10.57 4.85
N THR A 516 7.78 -10.32 5.85
CA THR A 516 7.81 -9.04 6.59
C THR A 516 8.57 -7.94 5.84
N CYS A 517 9.47 -8.31 4.92
CA CYS A 517 10.20 -7.39 4.04
C CYS A 517 9.85 -7.62 2.56
N HIS A 518 9.49 -8.85 2.18
CA HIS A 518 9.14 -9.24 0.82
C HIS A 518 7.63 -9.52 0.71
N PHE A 519 6.85 -8.45 0.64
CA PHE A 519 5.39 -8.51 0.66
C PHE A 519 4.78 -9.20 -0.57
N VAL A 520 3.58 -9.73 -0.39
CA VAL A 520 2.74 -10.37 -1.42
C VAL A 520 1.50 -9.49 -1.60
N PRO A 521 0.98 -9.26 -2.83
CA PRO A 521 1.26 -9.94 -4.10
C PRO A 521 2.44 -9.40 -4.91
N SER A 522 3.04 -8.29 -4.52
CA SER A 522 4.22 -7.76 -5.20
C SER A 522 5.18 -7.30 -4.13
N SER A 523 6.38 -7.88 -4.14
CA SER A 523 7.48 -7.47 -3.27
C SER A 523 8.01 -6.12 -3.77
N MET A 524 7.22 -5.07 -3.51
CA MET A 524 7.44 -3.66 -3.76
C MET A 524 6.80 -2.90 -2.61
N VAL A 525 7.58 -2.70 -1.55
CA VAL A 525 7.32 -1.65 -0.55
C VAL A 525 8.49 -0.68 -0.62
#